data_AF-A0A3R8ITM1-F1
#
_entry.id   AF-A0A3R8ITM1-F1
#
_cell.length_a   1.000
_cell.length_b   1.000
_cell.length_c   1.000
_cell.angle_alpha   90.00
_cell.angle_beta   90.00
_cell.angle_gamma   90.00
#
_symmetry.space_group_name_H-M   'P 1'
#
loop_
_entity.id
_entity.type
_entity.pdbx_description
1 polymer ?
#
loop_
_entity_poly.entity_id
_entity_poly.type
_entity_poly.pdbx_seq_one_letter_code
_entity_poly.pdbx_strand_id
1 'polypeptide(L)'
;MKPFLAPRGESNVLFLSVPRDWESVSQDLSLIPEEDRPLFALSLFMFTLTDQCLYTYYGSAYDNWRRKTMFPKFGWQGYGFHNATPFLALWAPERDAVIRPDALLALMPDFVRFMTNEAIRYFKENLPEVDMNGFFSAIQHDDSYSFDEGQGVRCFKREFDAFLKASQPG
;
A
#
# COMPACT_ATOMS: atom_id res chain seq x y z
N MET A 1 -1.24 7.85 15.11
CA MET A 1 -0.86 8.32 13.76
C MET A 1 -1.23 9.78 13.67
N LYS A 2 -0.31 10.69 13.31
CA LYS A 2 -0.62 12.13 13.24
C LYS A 2 -0.55 12.62 11.78
N PRO A 3 -1.64 13.18 11.22
CA PRO A 3 -1.58 13.82 9.91
C PRO A 3 -0.73 15.10 9.98
N PHE A 4 0.13 15.31 8.99
CA PHE A 4 0.85 16.58 8.83
C PHE A 4 1.02 16.99 7.36
N LEU A 5 1.18 18.29 7.12
CA LEU A 5 1.37 18.88 5.79
C LEU A 5 2.87 19.01 5.46
N ALA A 6 3.28 18.64 4.25
CA ALA A 6 4.65 18.88 3.79
C ALA A 6 5.01 20.40 3.81
N PRO A 7 6.20 20.81 4.29
CA PRO A 7 6.65 22.18 4.22
C PRO A 7 7.19 22.51 2.82
N ARG A 8 6.60 23.57 2.24
CA ARG A 8 6.95 24.36 1.03
C ARG A 8 7.57 23.59 -0.16
N GLY A 9 6.74 23.40 -1.18
CA GLY A 9 7.05 22.86 -2.50
C GLY A 9 5.87 22.04 -3.03
N GLU A 10 5.23 21.30 -2.12
CA GLU A 10 4.03 20.48 -2.35
C GLU A 10 2.92 20.88 -1.35
N SER A 11 2.34 22.06 -1.53
CA SER A 11 1.56 22.80 -0.52
C SER A 11 0.29 22.13 0.03
N ASN A 12 -0.04 20.87 -0.31
CA ASN A 12 -1.29 20.19 0.09
C ASN A 12 -1.15 18.66 0.30
N VAL A 13 0.07 18.13 0.48
CA VAL A 13 0.25 16.69 0.66
C VAL A 13 0.15 16.32 2.15
N LEU A 14 -0.92 15.62 2.51
CA LEU A 14 -1.09 15.00 3.81
C LEU A 14 -0.18 13.77 3.93
N PHE A 15 0.57 13.64 5.02
CA PHE A 15 1.33 12.42 5.34
C PHE A 15 0.73 11.73 6.56
N LEU A 16 0.54 10.41 6.48
CA LEU A 16 0.51 9.51 7.64
C LEU A 16 1.96 9.31 8.07
N SER A 17 2.44 10.24 8.89
CA SER A 17 3.81 10.17 9.41
C SER A 17 3.89 9.06 10.45
N VAL A 18 4.71 8.06 10.15
CA VAL A 18 5.11 6.99 11.06
C VAL A 18 6.58 7.17 11.40
N PRO A 19 7.07 6.71 12.56
CA PRO A 19 8.51 6.55 12.78
C PRO A 19 9.11 5.62 11.73
N ARG A 20 10.44 5.63 11.62
CA ARG A 20 11.15 4.65 10.79
C ARG A 20 10.68 3.23 11.17
N ASP A 21 10.47 2.39 10.17
CA ASP A 21 9.98 1.00 10.34
C ASP A 21 8.65 0.87 11.11
N TRP A 22 7.92 1.98 11.23
CA TRP A 22 6.67 2.11 11.98
C TRP A 22 6.76 1.57 13.42
N GLU A 23 7.79 1.99 14.17
CA GLU A 23 8.01 1.58 15.58
C GLU A 23 6.82 1.88 16.52
N SER A 24 5.96 2.85 16.19
CA SER A 24 4.79 3.21 17.00
C SER A 24 3.49 2.49 16.62
N VAL A 25 3.54 1.44 15.79
CA VAL A 25 2.35 0.78 15.23
C VAL A 25 1.32 0.34 16.28
N SER A 26 1.76 -0.19 17.42
CA SER A 26 0.85 -0.57 18.53
C SER A 26 0.06 0.61 19.08
N GLN A 27 0.71 1.75 19.26
CA GLN A 27 0.05 2.97 19.70
C GLN A 27 -0.85 3.55 18.59
N ASP A 28 -0.38 3.52 17.35
CA ASP A 28 -1.09 4.10 16.21
C ASP A 28 -2.38 3.35 15.88
N LEU A 29 -2.39 2.03 16.04
CA LEU A 29 -3.55 1.18 15.82
C LEU A 29 -4.41 0.97 17.08
N SER A 30 -4.03 1.53 18.23
CA SER A 30 -4.78 1.38 19.49
C SER A 30 -6.22 1.92 19.43
N LEU A 31 -6.49 2.87 18.52
CA LEU A 31 -7.81 3.45 18.30
C LEU A 31 -8.69 2.62 17.37
N ILE A 32 -8.14 1.57 16.75
CA ILE A 32 -8.84 0.67 15.84
C ILE A 32 -9.23 -0.59 16.63
N PRO A 33 -10.51 -0.99 16.61
CA PRO A 33 -10.96 -2.25 17.20
C PRO A 33 -10.11 -3.43 16.70
N GLU A 34 -9.77 -4.37 17.59
CA GLU A 34 -8.84 -5.46 17.27
C GLU A 34 -9.28 -6.28 16.05
N GLU A 35 -10.58 -6.52 15.95
CA GLU A 35 -11.25 -7.20 14.85
C GLU A 35 -11.13 -6.49 13.50
N ASP A 36 -10.98 -5.16 13.50
CA ASP A 36 -10.92 -4.34 12.28
C ASP A 36 -9.49 -4.07 11.81
N ARG A 37 -8.48 -4.30 12.67
CA ARG A 37 -7.07 -4.01 12.35
C ARG A 37 -6.55 -4.75 11.10
N PRO A 38 -6.87 -6.03 10.84
CA PRO A 38 -6.48 -6.70 9.60
C PRO A 38 -7.00 -5.99 8.36
N LEU A 39 -8.28 -5.61 8.34
CA LEU A 39 -8.88 -4.89 7.22
C LEU A 39 -8.26 -3.51 7.04
N PHE A 40 -8.02 -2.80 8.15
CA PHE A 40 -7.33 -1.51 8.10
C PHE A 40 -5.92 -1.63 7.51
N ALA A 41 -5.13 -2.62 7.93
CA ALA A 41 -3.79 -2.85 7.41
C ALA A 41 -3.80 -3.16 5.91
N LEU A 42 -4.75 -3.98 5.45
CA LEU A 42 -4.93 -4.31 4.03
C LEU A 42 -5.36 -3.08 3.21
N SER A 43 -6.28 -2.25 3.72
CA SER A 43 -6.67 -1.00 3.07
C SER A 43 -5.50 -0.02 2.98
N LEU A 44 -4.74 0.14 4.07
CA LEU A 44 -3.52 0.95 4.10
C LEU A 44 -2.50 0.46 3.07
N PHE A 45 -2.27 -0.84 3.03
CA PHE A 45 -1.38 -1.46 2.06
C PHE A 45 -1.82 -1.20 0.62
N MET A 46 -3.11 -1.39 0.29
CA MET A 46 -3.63 -1.18 -1.07
C MET A 46 -3.37 0.24 -1.58
N PHE A 47 -3.74 1.27 -0.82
CA PHE A 47 -3.59 2.63 -1.32
C PHE A 47 -2.13 3.08 -1.34
N THR A 48 -1.30 2.61 -0.39
CA THR A 48 0.13 2.97 -0.35
C THR A 48 0.90 2.31 -1.47
N LEU A 49 0.62 1.04 -1.77
CA LEU A 49 1.16 0.33 -2.92
C LEU A 49 0.77 1.02 -4.23
N THR A 50 -0.50 1.42 -4.35
CA THR A 50 -1.00 2.13 -5.53
C THR A 50 -0.35 3.51 -5.68
N ASP A 51 -0.27 4.29 -4.61
CA ASP A 51 0.37 5.61 -4.59
C ASP A 51 1.84 5.52 -5.00
N GLN A 52 2.59 4.59 -4.40
CA GLN A 52 3.99 4.39 -4.74
C GLN A 52 4.17 4.00 -6.19
N CYS A 53 3.44 3.00 -6.68
CA CYS A 53 3.60 2.54 -8.06
C CYS A 53 3.27 3.65 -9.07
N LEU A 54 2.19 4.41 -8.84
CA LEU A 54 1.83 5.53 -9.72
C LEU A 54 2.86 6.65 -9.66
N TYR A 55 3.34 7.00 -8.46
CA TYR A 55 4.34 8.05 -8.28
C TYR A 55 5.65 7.72 -9.01
N THR A 56 6.14 6.47 -8.88
CA THR A 56 7.43 6.05 -9.44
C THR A 56 7.36 5.83 -10.95
N TYR A 57 6.30 5.22 -11.47
CA TYR A 57 6.27 4.73 -12.86
C TYR A 57 5.27 5.45 -13.77
N TYR A 58 4.31 6.19 -13.22
CA TYR A 58 3.20 6.79 -13.97
C TYR A 58 2.97 8.26 -13.61
N GLY A 59 4.03 9.07 -13.66
CA GLY A 59 3.99 10.47 -13.22
C GLY A 59 2.85 11.31 -13.82
N SER A 60 2.51 11.12 -15.10
CA SER A 60 1.39 11.83 -15.74
C SER A 60 0.02 11.45 -15.16
N ALA A 61 -0.18 10.19 -14.79
CA ALA A 61 -1.41 9.69 -14.18
C ALA A 61 -1.46 10.01 -12.68
N TYR A 62 -0.29 10.08 -12.03
CA TYR A 62 -0.16 10.33 -10.59
C TYR A 62 -0.79 11.66 -10.16
N ASP A 63 -0.60 12.74 -10.92
CA ASP A 63 -1.21 14.05 -10.59
C ASP A 63 -2.75 13.99 -10.60
N ASN A 64 -3.32 13.23 -11.53
CA ASN A 64 -4.76 13.02 -11.63
C ASN A 64 -5.27 12.15 -10.47
N TRP A 65 -4.59 11.03 -10.20
CA TRP A 65 -4.85 10.17 -9.04
C TRP A 65 -4.85 10.96 -7.73
N ARG A 66 -3.78 11.72 -7.47
CA ARG A 66 -3.59 12.46 -6.23
C ARG A 66 -4.66 13.52 -6.00
N ARG A 67 -5.11 14.18 -7.08
CA ARG A 67 -6.18 15.18 -7.03
C ARG A 67 -7.54 14.57 -6.73
N LYS A 68 -7.82 13.35 -7.23
CA LYS A 68 -9.10 12.66 -7.04
C LYS A 68 -9.21 12.00 -5.67
N THR A 69 -8.16 11.30 -5.22
CA THR A 69 -8.22 10.50 -4.00
C THR A 69 -7.88 11.31 -2.76
N MET A 70 -6.99 12.27 -2.91
CA MET A 70 -6.40 13.03 -1.82
C MET A 70 -5.80 12.16 -0.70
N PHE A 71 -5.52 10.87 -0.93
CA PHE A 71 -5.02 9.97 0.10
C PHE A 71 -3.73 10.48 0.72
N PRO A 72 -3.55 10.30 2.03
CA PRO A 72 -2.32 10.71 2.66
C PRO A 72 -1.17 9.79 2.21
N LYS A 73 0.02 10.36 2.02
CA LYS A 73 1.23 9.60 1.78
C LYS A 73 1.64 8.84 3.03
N PHE A 74 2.15 7.64 2.87
CA PHE A 74 2.68 6.85 3.97
C PHE A 74 4.20 6.99 4.00
N GLY A 75 4.71 7.52 5.11
CA GLY A 75 6.09 7.96 5.15
C GLY A 75 6.56 8.33 6.54
N TRP A 76 7.82 8.67 6.66
CA TRP A 76 8.45 9.08 7.90
C TRP A 76 9.27 10.35 7.69
N GLN A 77 9.50 11.07 8.80
CA GLN A 77 10.22 12.34 8.79
C GLN A 77 11.60 12.17 9.43
N GLY A 78 12.64 12.60 8.73
CA GLY A 78 14.03 12.67 9.22
C GLY A 78 14.73 13.91 8.65
N TYR A 79 15.92 13.75 8.08
CA TYR A 79 16.45 14.74 7.13
C TYR A 79 15.62 14.67 5.84
N GLY A 80 14.54 15.43 5.77
CA GLY A 80 13.58 15.40 4.66
C GLY A 80 12.42 14.40 4.86
N PHE A 81 11.56 14.33 3.85
CA PHE A 81 10.43 13.38 3.78
C PHE A 81 10.85 12.13 3.04
N HIS A 82 10.51 10.99 3.61
CA HIS A 82 10.82 9.69 3.05
C HIS A 82 9.52 8.91 2.87
N ASN A 83 9.27 8.39 1.68
CA ASN A 83 8.19 7.43 1.47
C ASN A 83 8.57 6.12 2.16
N ALA A 84 7.64 5.59 2.94
CA ALA A 84 7.81 4.30 3.60
C ALA A 84 7.40 3.20 2.62
N THR A 85 8.09 2.05 2.65
CA THR A 85 7.69 0.92 1.81
C THR A 85 6.26 0.46 2.19
N PRO A 86 5.36 0.22 1.22
CA PRO A 86 4.00 -0.24 1.45
C PRO A 86 3.95 -1.49 2.31
N PHE A 87 4.93 -2.38 2.17
CA PHE A 87 4.98 -3.65 2.89
C PHE A 87 5.08 -3.50 4.42
N LEU A 88 5.52 -2.34 4.94
CA LEU A 88 5.45 -2.05 6.37
C LEU A 88 4.00 -2.06 6.89
N ALA A 89 3.01 -1.77 6.04
CA ALA A 89 1.60 -1.82 6.43
C ALA A 89 1.12 -3.23 6.80
N LEU A 90 1.78 -4.27 6.25
CA LEU A 90 1.50 -5.66 6.59
C LEU A 90 2.44 -6.17 7.70
N TRP A 91 3.73 -5.80 7.62
CA TRP A 91 4.75 -6.36 8.51
C TRP A 91 4.75 -5.73 9.91
N ALA A 92 4.67 -4.40 10.04
CA ALA A 92 4.81 -3.77 11.35
C ALA A 92 3.71 -4.20 12.35
N PRO A 93 2.42 -4.29 11.97
CA PRO A 93 1.39 -4.79 12.89
C PRO A 93 1.59 -6.27 13.28
N GLU A 94 2.14 -7.08 12.38
CA GLU A 94 2.49 -8.48 12.65
C GLU A 94 3.66 -8.57 13.63
N ARG A 95 4.73 -7.80 13.39
CA ARG A 95 5.94 -7.75 14.23
C ARG A 95 5.60 -7.46 15.69
N ASP A 96 4.72 -6.50 15.94
CA ASP A 96 4.37 -6.05 17.29
C ASP A 96 3.15 -6.79 17.86
N ALA A 97 2.72 -7.88 17.21
CA ALA A 97 1.57 -8.70 17.60
C ALA A 97 0.25 -7.91 17.76
N VAL A 98 0.13 -6.79 17.06
CA VAL A 98 -1.06 -5.93 17.00
C VAL A 98 -2.14 -6.57 16.13
N ILE A 99 -1.70 -7.33 15.14
CA ILE A 99 -2.53 -8.16 14.26
C ILE A 99 -1.99 -9.59 14.34
N ARG A 100 -2.89 -10.55 14.55
CA ARG A 100 -2.52 -11.95 14.44
C ARG A 100 -2.31 -12.33 12.97
N PRO A 101 -1.21 -13.03 12.62
CA PRO A 101 -0.96 -13.43 11.24
C PRO A 101 -2.11 -14.21 10.61
N ASP A 102 -2.73 -15.14 11.34
CA ASP A 102 -3.79 -16.00 10.81
C ASP A 102 -5.02 -15.21 10.34
N ALA A 103 -5.41 -14.14 11.07
CA ALA A 103 -6.48 -13.25 10.66
C ALA A 103 -6.15 -12.52 9.35
N LEU A 104 -4.92 -12.05 9.20
CA LEU A 104 -4.46 -11.39 7.98
C LEU A 104 -4.36 -12.38 6.79
N LEU A 105 -3.82 -13.57 7.04
CA LEU A 105 -3.65 -14.61 6.03
C LEU A 105 -4.99 -15.12 5.50
N ALA A 106 -6.01 -15.25 6.35
CA ALA A 106 -7.34 -15.69 5.96
C ALA A 106 -8.03 -14.72 4.98
N LEU A 107 -7.72 -13.42 5.07
CA LEU A 107 -8.29 -12.38 4.19
C LEU A 107 -7.54 -12.21 2.87
N MET A 108 -6.29 -12.71 2.79
CA MET A 108 -5.37 -12.37 1.70
C MET A 108 -5.85 -12.75 0.30
N PRO A 109 -6.41 -13.96 0.05
CA PRO A 109 -6.85 -14.33 -1.30
C PRO A 109 -7.97 -13.44 -1.83
N ASP A 110 -8.96 -13.14 -0.98
CA ASP A 110 -10.07 -12.25 -1.34
C ASP A 110 -9.61 -10.81 -1.48
N PHE A 111 -8.68 -10.37 -0.62
CA PHE A 111 -8.07 -9.05 -0.73
C PHE A 111 -7.32 -8.86 -2.05
N VAL A 112 -6.48 -9.82 -2.47
CA VAL A 112 -5.74 -9.72 -3.75
C VAL A 112 -6.69 -9.65 -4.92
N ARG A 113 -7.73 -10.50 -4.93
CA ARG A 113 -8.78 -10.47 -5.96
C ARG A 113 -9.50 -9.12 -5.98
N PHE A 114 -9.86 -8.60 -4.81
CA PHE A 114 -10.52 -7.30 -4.69
C PHE A 114 -9.62 -6.17 -5.20
N MET A 115 -8.41 -6.06 -4.69
CA MET A 115 -7.46 -4.99 -5.01
C MET A 115 -7.15 -4.94 -6.52
N THR A 116 -6.90 -6.09 -7.13
CA THR A 116 -6.60 -6.19 -8.56
C THR A 116 -7.80 -5.80 -9.42
N ASN A 117 -9.00 -6.31 -9.11
CA ASN A 117 -10.23 -5.97 -9.82
C ASN A 117 -10.59 -4.49 -9.66
N GLU A 118 -10.43 -3.94 -8.46
CA GLU A 118 -10.68 -2.53 -8.18
C GLU A 118 -9.68 -1.62 -8.89
N ALA A 119 -8.40 -2.00 -8.95
CA ALA A 119 -7.40 -1.28 -9.72
C ALA A 119 -7.78 -1.26 -11.21
N ILE A 120 -8.11 -2.43 -11.79
CA ILE A 120 -8.56 -2.54 -13.19
C ILE A 120 -9.79 -1.66 -13.44
N ARG A 121 -10.82 -1.77 -12.60
CA ARG A 121 -12.07 -1.02 -12.72
C ARG A 121 -11.83 0.47 -12.61
N TYR A 122 -11.16 0.91 -11.54
CA TYR A 122 -10.91 2.33 -11.30
C TYR A 122 -10.05 2.95 -12.39
N PHE A 123 -8.97 2.28 -12.81
CA PHE A 123 -8.00 2.84 -13.75
C PHE A 123 -8.63 2.98 -15.14
N LYS A 124 -9.42 1.98 -15.57
CA LYS A 124 -10.19 2.07 -16.81
C LYS A 124 -11.11 3.31 -16.85
N GLU A 125 -11.74 3.64 -15.72
CA GLU A 125 -12.66 4.77 -15.62
C GLU A 125 -11.95 6.12 -15.41
N ASN A 126 -10.82 6.13 -14.71
CA ASN A 126 -10.26 7.36 -14.14
C ASN A 126 -8.85 7.70 -14.59
N LEU A 127 -8.07 6.72 -15.04
CA LEU A 127 -6.66 6.77 -15.44
C LEU A 127 -6.41 5.88 -16.67
N PRO A 128 -7.16 6.05 -17.79
CA PRO A 128 -7.09 5.16 -18.96
C PRO A 128 -5.70 5.14 -19.63
N GLU A 129 -4.83 6.10 -19.32
CA GLU A 129 -3.44 6.15 -19.75
C GLU A 129 -2.53 5.13 -19.07
N VAL A 130 -2.96 4.52 -17.95
CA VAL A 130 -2.19 3.51 -17.24
C VAL A 130 -2.43 2.13 -17.85
N ASP A 131 -1.39 1.54 -18.45
CA ASP A 131 -1.42 0.14 -18.86
C ASP A 131 -1.47 -0.78 -17.63
N MET A 132 -2.54 -1.55 -17.49
CA MET A 132 -2.76 -2.40 -16.32
C MET A 132 -1.74 -3.54 -16.20
N ASN A 133 -1.29 -4.10 -17.33
CA ASN A 133 -0.27 -5.14 -17.30
C ASN A 133 1.08 -4.55 -16.85
N GLY A 134 1.43 -3.39 -17.40
CA GLY A 134 2.56 -2.59 -16.95
C GLY A 134 2.47 -2.24 -15.47
N PHE A 135 1.29 -1.87 -14.95
CA PHE A 135 1.11 -1.46 -13.55
C PHE A 135 1.40 -2.61 -12.59
N PHE A 136 0.84 -3.79 -12.85
CA PHE A 136 1.12 -4.97 -12.02
C PHE A 136 2.57 -5.44 -12.17
N SER A 137 3.13 -5.37 -13.38
CA SER A 137 4.55 -5.67 -13.61
C SER A 137 5.46 -4.70 -12.84
N ALA A 138 5.13 -3.40 -12.84
CA ALA A 138 5.88 -2.37 -12.11
C ALA A 138 5.87 -2.64 -10.60
N ILE A 139 4.74 -3.10 -10.03
CA ILE A 139 4.69 -3.54 -8.63
C ILE A 139 5.69 -4.67 -8.36
N GLN A 140 5.77 -5.69 -9.22
CA GLN A 140 6.66 -6.84 -9.00
C GLN A 140 8.15 -6.50 -9.16
N HIS A 141 8.47 -5.46 -9.94
CA HIS A 141 9.84 -5.04 -10.25
C HIS A 141 10.30 -3.80 -9.47
N ASP A 142 9.46 -3.23 -8.61
CA ASP A 142 9.85 -2.15 -7.70
C ASP A 142 10.81 -2.68 -6.63
N ASP A 143 11.84 -1.90 -6.28
CA ASP A 143 12.83 -2.27 -5.27
C ASP A 143 12.18 -2.67 -3.93
N SER A 144 11.04 -2.06 -3.60
CA SER A 144 10.26 -2.36 -2.40
C SER A 144 9.72 -3.78 -2.38
N TYR A 145 9.50 -4.38 -3.56
CA TYR A 145 9.04 -5.77 -3.69
C TYR A 145 10.09 -6.79 -3.21
N SER A 146 11.36 -6.38 -3.05
CA SER A 146 12.39 -7.20 -2.40
C SER A 146 12.17 -7.38 -0.89
N PHE A 147 11.35 -6.54 -0.24
CA PHE A 147 11.04 -6.65 1.18
C PHE A 147 10.27 -7.93 1.48
N ASP A 148 10.81 -8.85 2.28
CA ASP A 148 10.25 -10.21 2.45
C ASP A 148 9.97 -10.61 3.91
N GLU A 149 9.90 -9.63 4.81
CA GLU A 149 9.64 -9.88 6.22
C GLU A 149 8.14 -10.01 6.53
N GLY A 150 7.78 -10.92 7.44
CA GLY A 150 6.39 -11.18 7.83
C GLY A 150 5.66 -12.19 6.96
N GLN A 151 4.75 -12.94 7.58
CA GLN A 151 3.91 -13.92 6.90
C GLN A 151 2.89 -13.24 5.98
N GLY A 152 2.33 -12.10 6.41
CA GLY A 152 1.41 -11.31 5.59
C GLY A 152 2.01 -10.90 4.25
N VAL A 153 3.25 -10.40 4.26
CA VAL A 153 3.97 -9.98 3.04
C VAL A 153 4.18 -11.14 2.08
N ARG A 154 4.73 -12.26 2.57
CA ARG A 154 4.96 -13.45 1.72
C ARG A 154 3.67 -14.02 1.17
N CYS A 155 2.60 -14.00 1.96
CA CYS A 155 1.28 -14.42 1.51
C CYS A 155 0.76 -13.52 0.39
N PHE A 156 0.83 -12.19 0.57
CA PHE A 156 0.43 -11.25 -0.48
C PHE A 156 1.16 -11.53 -1.79
N LYS A 157 2.50 -11.63 -1.77
CA LYS A 157 3.28 -11.88 -2.98
C LYS A 157 2.87 -13.17 -3.67
N ARG A 158 2.71 -14.26 -2.91
CA ARG A 158 2.26 -15.55 -3.45
C ARG A 158 0.88 -15.44 -4.12
N GLU A 159 -0.10 -14.85 -3.42
CA GLU A 159 -1.47 -14.72 -3.94
C GLU A 159 -1.51 -13.77 -5.15
N PHE A 160 -0.75 -12.69 -5.12
CA PHE A 160 -0.65 -11.72 -6.21
C PHE A 160 -0.02 -12.35 -7.45
N ASP A 161 1.10 -13.04 -7.32
CA ASP A 161 1.75 -13.74 -8.43
C ASP A 161 0.86 -14.85 -9.01
N ALA A 162 0.15 -15.58 -8.16
CA ALA A 162 -0.79 -16.60 -8.59
C ALA A 162 -1.95 -15.98 -9.39
N PHE A 163 -2.50 -14.86 -8.92
CA PHE A 163 -3.55 -14.12 -9.62
C PHE A 163 -3.09 -13.63 -11.00
N LEU A 164 -1.90 -13.04 -11.09
CA LEU A 164 -1.36 -12.54 -12.36
C LEU A 164 -1.10 -13.68 -13.36
N LYS A 165 -0.53 -14.80 -12.90
CA LYS A 165 -0.34 -16.00 -13.76
C LYS A 165 -1.66 -16.57 -14.28
N ALA A 166 -2.69 -16.59 -13.44
CA ALA A 166 -4.02 -17.06 -13.85
C ALA A 166 -4.73 -16.10 -14.81
N SER A 167 -4.32 -14.82 -14.85
CA SER A 167 -4.95 -13.77 -15.66
C SER A 167 -4.28 -13.55 -17.02
N GLN A 168 -3.13 -14.18 -17.28
CA GLN A 168 -2.50 -14.13 -18.60
C GLN A 168 -3.15 -15.16 -19.55
N PRO A 169 -3.62 -14.74 -20.74
CA PRO A 169 -4.07 -15.70 -21.75
C PRO A 169 -2.86 -16.51 -22.23
N GLY A 170 -2.99 -17.84 -22.20
CA GLY A 170 -1.99 -18.77 -22.74
C GLY A 170 -1.89 -18.74 -24.26
#